data_AF-E1KQ68-F1
#
_entry.id   AF-E1KQ68-F1
#
_cell.length_a   1.000
_cell.length_b   1.000
_cell.length_c   1.000
_cell.angle_alpha   90.00
_cell.angle_beta   90.00
_cell.angle_gamma   90.00
#
_symmetry.space_group_name_H-M   'P 1'
#
loop_
_entity.id
_entity.type
_entity.pdbx_description
1 polymer ?
#
loop_
_entity_poly.entity_id
_entity_poly.type
_entity_poly.pdbx_seq_one_letter_code
_entity_poly.pdbx_strand_id
1 'polypeptide(L)'
;MKIKNIYIAAVIAAVLASCGTQKAVVKPTTTPKPTPTNATAGQEKKQAEQEKKQQLQYVQRVSDLALYQKNVVSNLSFTVNTGKKEITVPGILHMRKDEVIRLQLLIPLLRSEVGRIEFTKEYVLFIDRMHKQYVKANYTDVAFLKNNGINFYSLQALFWNQLFIPGEQRVGEHSLEAFNVDAAALKAPNKGMIPITLKEEKMIYRWLTEALSGFINQAEAKYTSPNHGVSTLTWNYSDFKPFGSKKFPCRHEVLIKTPIAKGQKTISATFELEGLSDNANWESFTTPSSKYEQVGVEEILGKLMQL
;
A
#
# COMPACT_ATOMS: atom_id res chain seq x y z
N MET A 1 -35.35 18.38 55.96
CA MET A 1 -36.04 17.40 55.08
C MET A 1 -35.27 16.10 55.15
N LYS A 2 -35.97 14.97 55.32
CA LYS A 2 -35.51 13.75 55.99
C LYS A 2 -34.55 12.88 55.16
N ILE A 3 -33.52 12.38 55.85
CA ILE A 3 -32.65 11.25 55.49
C ILE A 3 -33.46 9.95 55.56
N LYS A 4 -33.19 8.98 54.68
CA LYS A 4 -33.58 7.58 54.88
C LYS A 4 -32.42 6.65 54.51
N ASN A 5 -31.87 6.02 55.55
CA ASN A 5 -30.99 4.86 55.50
C ASN A 5 -31.76 3.62 55.03
N ILE A 6 -31.10 2.71 54.30
CA ILE A 6 -31.31 1.26 54.46
C ILE A 6 -29.95 0.58 54.42
N TYR A 7 -29.58 -0.02 55.56
CA TYR A 7 -28.58 -1.08 55.71
C TYR A 7 -29.29 -2.44 55.59
N ILE A 8 -28.60 -3.47 55.08
CA ILE A 8 -28.67 -4.92 55.38
C ILE A 8 -27.62 -5.56 54.44
N ALA A 9 -26.42 -5.86 54.92
CA ALA A 9 -26.00 -7.06 55.65
C ALA A 9 -25.81 -8.31 54.76
N ALA A 10 -24.54 -8.72 54.73
CA ALA A 10 -23.89 -9.99 54.39
C ALA A 10 -24.75 -11.25 54.14
N VAL A 11 -24.24 -12.16 53.31
CA VAL A 11 -23.76 -13.49 53.74
C VAL A 11 -22.92 -14.13 52.63
N ILE A 12 -21.76 -14.63 53.05
CA ILE A 12 -20.78 -15.46 52.34
C ILE A 12 -21.30 -16.90 52.31
N ALA A 13 -21.18 -17.59 51.18
CA ALA A 13 -21.12 -19.05 51.17
C ALA A 13 -20.28 -19.55 49.99
N ALA A 14 -19.00 -19.82 50.28
CA ALA A 14 -18.18 -20.73 49.51
C ALA A 14 -18.56 -22.17 49.89
N VAL A 15 -18.69 -23.07 48.91
CA VAL A 15 -18.65 -24.52 49.16
C VAL A 15 -17.66 -25.14 48.18
N LEU A 16 -16.57 -25.65 48.76
CA LEU A 16 -15.61 -26.54 48.13
C LEU A 16 -16.11 -28.00 48.17
N ALA A 17 -15.73 -28.73 47.12
CA ALA A 17 -15.51 -30.18 46.99
C ALA A 17 -16.12 -31.18 47.99
N SER A 18 -16.73 -32.24 47.44
CA SER A 18 -16.47 -33.60 47.93
C SER A 18 -16.69 -34.66 46.86
N CYS A 19 -15.77 -35.62 46.88
CA CYS A 19 -15.65 -36.84 46.11
C CYS A 19 -16.86 -37.77 46.25
N GLY A 20 -17.30 -38.34 45.14
CA GLY A 20 -18.15 -39.53 45.11
C GLY A 20 -17.44 -40.65 44.34
N THR A 21 -16.75 -41.52 45.07
CA THR A 21 -16.24 -42.80 44.55
C THR A 21 -17.39 -43.75 44.29
N GLN A 22 -17.54 -44.24 43.05
CA GLN A 22 -18.27 -45.48 42.80
C GLN A 22 -17.32 -46.50 42.17
N LYS A 23 -17.03 -47.56 42.94
CA LYS A 23 -16.46 -48.81 42.42
C LYS A 23 -17.61 -49.60 41.80
N ALA A 24 -17.50 -49.94 40.52
CA ALA A 24 -18.28 -51.01 39.91
C ALA A 24 -17.33 -51.93 39.11
N VAL A 25 -17.08 -53.07 39.75
CA VAL A 25 -16.82 -54.43 39.24
C VAL A 25 -16.46 -54.59 37.75
N VAL A 26 -15.29 -55.18 37.53
CA VAL A 26 -14.79 -55.73 36.26
C VAL A 26 -15.50 -57.05 35.92
N LYS A 27 -15.96 -57.20 34.67
CA LYS A 27 -16.00 -58.49 33.95
C LYS A 27 -15.52 -58.29 32.50
N PRO A 28 -14.79 -59.26 31.90
CA PRO A 28 -13.94 -59.01 30.74
C PRO A 28 -14.59 -59.39 29.40
N THR A 29 -13.91 -58.96 28.33
CA THR A 29 -13.95 -59.46 26.93
C THR A 29 -14.89 -58.72 25.98
N THR A 30 -14.34 -57.77 25.21
CA THR A 30 -14.04 -57.89 23.77
C THR A 30 -13.85 -56.49 23.20
N THR A 31 -12.73 -56.28 22.53
CA THR A 31 -12.32 -55.07 21.84
C THR A 31 -13.31 -54.73 20.71
N PRO A 32 -13.74 -53.46 20.59
CA PRO A 32 -13.88 -52.84 19.28
C PRO A 32 -12.85 -51.73 19.15
N LYS A 33 -12.00 -51.88 18.15
CA LYS A 33 -11.08 -50.90 17.59
C LYS A 33 -11.72 -49.50 17.55
N PRO A 34 -11.10 -48.44 18.12
CA PRO A 34 -11.57 -47.09 17.89
C PRO A 34 -11.35 -46.74 16.42
N THR A 35 -12.44 -46.54 15.70
CA THR A 35 -12.47 -45.78 14.46
C THR A 35 -11.90 -44.38 14.73
N PRO A 36 -10.99 -43.81 13.91
CA PRO A 36 -10.57 -42.43 14.07
C PRO A 36 -11.77 -41.54 13.77
N THR A 37 -12.37 -40.97 14.80
CA THR A 37 -13.49 -40.04 14.70
C THR A 37 -13.03 -38.73 14.08
N ASN A 38 -13.83 -38.19 13.17
CA ASN A 38 -13.75 -36.89 12.47
C ASN A 38 -13.68 -35.62 13.37
N ALA A 39 -13.28 -35.73 14.65
CA ALA A 39 -13.23 -34.63 15.61
C ALA A 39 -12.12 -33.61 15.28
N THR A 40 -10.96 -34.07 14.80
CA THR A 40 -9.83 -33.22 14.42
C THR A 40 -10.14 -32.39 13.18
N ALA A 41 -10.80 -32.98 12.18
CA ALA A 41 -11.19 -32.29 10.94
C ALA A 41 -12.21 -31.16 11.17
N GLY A 42 -13.09 -31.29 12.17
CA GLY A 42 -14.05 -30.25 12.55
C GLY A 42 -13.42 -29.08 13.32
N GLN A 43 -12.36 -29.33 14.10
CA GLN A 43 -11.60 -28.30 14.81
C GLN A 43 -10.66 -27.54 13.87
N GLU A 44 -9.97 -28.24 12.97
CA GLU A 44 -9.11 -27.65 11.95
C GLU A 44 -9.88 -26.72 11.01
N LYS A 45 -11.09 -27.12 10.56
CA LYS A 45 -11.95 -26.27 9.73
C LYS A 45 -12.39 -24.99 10.44
N LYS A 46 -12.83 -25.09 11.70
CA LYS A 46 -13.23 -23.92 12.50
C LYS A 46 -12.07 -22.97 12.76
N GLN A 47 -10.87 -23.51 13.01
CA GLN A 47 -9.68 -22.71 13.19
C GLN A 47 -9.28 -21.98 11.90
N ALA A 48 -9.31 -22.68 10.76
CA ALA A 48 -9.01 -22.07 9.45
C ALA A 48 -10.02 -20.97 9.08
N GLU A 49 -11.31 -21.16 9.35
CA GLU A 49 -12.34 -20.13 9.15
C GLU A 49 -12.12 -18.90 10.03
N GLN A 50 -11.77 -19.11 11.31
CA GLN A 50 -11.48 -18.03 12.24
C GLN A 50 -10.23 -17.25 11.82
N GLU A 51 -9.19 -17.93 11.36
CA GLU A 51 -7.98 -17.31 10.82
C GLU A 51 -8.27 -16.50 9.56
N LYS A 52 -9.01 -17.07 8.59
CA LYS A 52 -9.43 -16.35 7.37
C LYS A 52 -10.23 -15.08 7.73
N LYS A 53 -11.14 -15.17 8.69
CA LYS A 53 -11.92 -14.01 9.17
C LYS A 53 -11.02 -12.93 9.78
N GLN A 54 -10.02 -13.30 10.58
CA GLN A 54 -9.06 -12.35 11.16
C GLN A 54 -8.21 -11.66 10.09
N GLN A 55 -7.75 -12.41 9.08
CA GLN A 55 -7.02 -11.85 7.96
C GLN A 55 -7.88 -10.85 7.19
N LEU A 56 -9.12 -11.22 6.85
CA LEU A 56 -10.06 -10.36 6.13
C LEU A 56 -10.33 -9.06 6.91
N GLN A 57 -10.61 -9.16 8.20
CA GLN A 57 -10.80 -8.00 9.07
C GLN A 57 -9.57 -7.11 9.14
N TYR A 58 -8.37 -7.71 9.10
CA TYR A 58 -7.12 -6.95 9.08
C TYR A 58 -6.94 -6.17 7.78
N VAL A 59 -7.14 -6.81 6.63
CA VAL A 59 -7.04 -6.16 5.31
C VAL A 59 -8.10 -5.07 5.15
N GLN A 60 -9.33 -5.31 5.62
CA GLN A 60 -10.39 -4.30 5.66
C GLN A 60 -9.92 -3.06 6.45
N ARG A 61 -9.43 -3.26 7.68
CA ARG A 61 -8.95 -2.18 8.54
C ARG A 61 -7.85 -1.36 7.89
N VAL A 62 -6.91 -1.99 7.18
CA VAL A 62 -5.86 -1.30 6.43
C VAL A 62 -6.45 -0.53 5.24
N SER A 63 -7.39 -1.12 4.51
CA SER A 63 -8.09 -0.49 3.38
C SER A 63 -8.90 0.73 3.83
N ASP A 64 -9.49 0.67 5.02
CA ASP A 64 -10.28 1.75 5.63
C ASP A 64 -9.44 2.99 5.98
N LEU A 65 -8.10 2.91 5.93
CA LEU A 65 -7.23 4.07 6.12
C LEU A 65 -7.12 4.97 4.88
N ALA A 66 -7.63 4.53 3.72
CA ALA A 66 -7.64 5.32 2.49
C ALA A 66 -8.29 6.69 2.69
N LEU A 67 -7.62 7.78 2.29
CA LEU A 67 -8.17 9.14 2.41
C LEU A 67 -9.57 9.30 1.78
N TYR A 68 -10.41 10.11 2.44
CA TYR A 68 -11.73 10.50 1.92
C TYR A 68 -11.64 11.66 0.94
N GLN A 69 -10.61 12.50 1.07
CA GLN A 69 -10.44 13.69 0.25
C GLN A 69 -10.33 13.31 -1.22
N LYS A 70 -10.98 14.11 -2.07
CA LYS A 70 -10.84 13.97 -3.53
C LYS A 70 -9.51 14.55 -4.01
N ASN A 71 -8.98 15.58 -3.33
CA ASN A 71 -7.72 16.21 -3.69
C ASN A 71 -6.69 16.10 -2.56
N VAL A 72 -5.42 15.97 -2.94
CA VAL A 72 -4.26 16.23 -2.07
C VAL A 72 -3.37 17.21 -2.84
N VAL A 73 -3.17 18.38 -2.28
CA VAL A 73 -2.26 19.41 -2.78
C VAL A 73 -1.23 19.70 -1.70
N SER A 74 0.04 19.80 -2.08
CA SER A 74 1.13 20.04 -1.14
C SER A 74 2.31 20.73 -1.82
N ASN A 75 3.04 21.55 -1.07
CA ASN A 75 4.42 21.86 -1.47
C ASN A 75 5.22 20.57 -1.48
N LEU A 76 6.17 20.47 -2.40
CA LEU A 76 6.98 19.29 -2.63
C LEU A 76 8.46 19.70 -2.64
N SER A 77 9.28 19.03 -1.85
CA SER A 77 10.72 18.91 -2.11
C SER A 77 10.94 17.56 -2.82
N PHE A 78 11.39 17.61 -4.08
CA PHE A 78 11.61 16.43 -4.89
C PHE A 78 13.10 16.19 -5.09
N THR A 79 13.58 15.06 -4.61
CA THR A 79 14.98 14.66 -4.74
C THR A 79 15.09 13.45 -5.65
N VAL A 80 16.01 13.47 -6.62
CA VAL A 80 16.34 12.32 -7.47
C VAL A 80 17.82 12.01 -7.34
N ASN A 81 18.13 10.73 -7.19
CA ASN A 81 19.50 10.23 -7.23
C ASN A 81 19.71 9.39 -8.49
N THR A 82 20.62 9.83 -9.34
CA THR A 82 20.93 9.17 -10.62
C THR A 82 22.11 8.20 -10.52
N GLY A 83 22.61 7.95 -9.31
CA GLY A 83 23.83 7.20 -9.01
C GLY A 83 25.11 8.02 -9.11
N LYS A 84 25.09 9.16 -9.81
CA LYS A 84 26.23 10.10 -9.93
C LYS A 84 26.06 11.35 -9.09
N LYS A 85 24.83 11.85 -8.99
CA LYS A 85 24.47 13.06 -8.28
C LYS A 85 23.09 12.91 -7.65
N GLU A 86 22.93 13.63 -6.55
CA GLU A 86 21.64 13.87 -5.93
C GLU A 86 21.20 15.29 -6.28
N ILE A 87 20.01 15.43 -6.87
CA ILE A 87 19.44 16.71 -7.24
C ILE A 87 18.14 16.90 -6.47
N THR A 88 18.02 18.01 -5.77
CA THR A 88 16.79 18.41 -5.09
C THR A 88 16.21 19.64 -5.76
N VAL A 89 14.91 19.60 -6.09
CA VAL A 89 14.17 20.71 -6.69
C VAL A 89 12.87 20.96 -5.93
N PRO A 90 12.50 22.23 -5.69
CA PRO A 90 11.19 22.55 -5.14
C PRO A 90 10.10 22.27 -6.17
N GLY A 91 8.89 22.04 -5.69
CA GLY A 91 7.75 21.69 -6.51
C GLY A 91 6.41 21.81 -5.81
N ILE A 92 5.37 21.42 -6.51
CA ILE A 92 4.01 21.28 -5.98
C ILE A 92 3.47 19.93 -6.44
N LEU A 93 2.96 19.14 -5.50
CA LEU A 93 2.20 17.93 -5.77
C LEU A 93 0.72 18.30 -5.84
N HIS A 94 0.06 17.95 -6.93
CA HIS A 94 -1.40 17.99 -7.07
C HIS A 94 -1.90 16.58 -7.38
N MET A 95 -2.81 16.07 -6.57
CA MET A 95 -3.47 14.80 -6.82
C MET A 95 -4.97 15.02 -6.76
N ARG A 96 -5.67 14.53 -7.78
CA ARG A 96 -7.13 14.40 -7.79
C ARG A 96 -7.47 12.95 -8.02
N LYS A 97 -8.12 12.35 -7.03
CA LYS A 97 -8.48 10.94 -7.02
C LYS A 97 -9.32 10.60 -8.24
N ASP A 98 -8.97 9.48 -8.87
CA ASP A 98 -9.56 8.97 -10.09
C ASP A 98 -9.49 9.95 -11.27
N GLU A 99 -8.52 10.87 -11.30
CA GLU A 99 -8.39 11.84 -12.39
C GLU A 99 -6.93 12.07 -12.78
N VAL A 100 -6.09 12.55 -11.85
CA VAL A 100 -4.72 12.96 -12.17
C VAL A 100 -3.80 12.97 -10.95
N ILE A 101 -2.53 12.66 -11.18
CA ILE A 101 -1.42 12.92 -10.25
C ILE A 101 -0.42 13.79 -11.01
N ARG A 102 -0.12 14.98 -10.50
CA ARG A 102 0.76 15.96 -11.14
C ARG A 102 1.85 16.39 -10.18
N LEU A 103 3.08 16.29 -10.66
CA LEU A 103 4.27 16.85 -10.03
C LEU A 103 4.68 18.06 -10.86
N GLN A 104 4.62 19.24 -10.27
CA GLN A 104 5.03 20.49 -10.88
C GLN A 104 6.37 20.89 -10.28
N LEU A 105 7.45 20.80 -11.06
CA LEU A 105 8.82 21.12 -10.62
C LEU A 105 9.14 22.58 -10.93
N LEU A 106 9.78 23.27 -9.98
CA LEU A 106 10.02 24.70 -10.02
C LEU A 106 11.53 25.03 -10.00
N ILE A 107 11.92 26.16 -10.60
CA ILE A 107 13.27 26.72 -10.43
C ILE A 107 13.44 27.17 -8.97
N PRO A 108 14.56 26.80 -8.31
CA PRO A 108 14.94 27.42 -7.04
C PRO A 108 14.92 28.96 -7.13
N LEU A 109 14.38 29.62 -6.10
CA LEU A 109 14.23 31.09 -5.99
C LEU A 109 13.17 31.72 -6.91
N LEU A 110 13.20 31.47 -8.22
CA LEU A 110 12.28 32.11 -9.17
C LEU A 110 10.86 31.52 -9.14
N ARG A 111 10.72 30.29 -8.62
CA ARG A 111 9.45 29.54 -8.52
C ARG A 111 8.68 29.43 -9.86
N SER A 112 9.35 29.62 -10.99
CA SER A 112 8.80 29.34 -12.31
C SER A 112 8.85 27.84 -12.59
N GLU A 113 7.87 27.31 -13.32
CA GLU A 113 7.82 25.89 -13.65
C GLU A 113 8.92 25.52 -14.66
N VAL A 114 9.71 24.47 -14.35
CA VAL A 114 10.71 23.88 -15.26
C VAL A 114 10.30 22.54 -15.82
N GLY A 115 9.48 21.81 -15.07
CA GLY A 115 9.08 20.47 -15.44
C GLY A 115 7.70 20.16 -14.93
N ARG A 116 6.98 19.32 -15.66
CA ARG A 116 5.69 18.78 -15.24
C ARG A 116 5.65 17.29 -15.54
N ILE A 117 5.31 16.50 -14.54
CA ILE A 117 4.98 15.09 -14.70
C ILE A 117 3.51 14.94 -14.38
N GLU A 118 2.73 14.36 -15.29
CA GLU A 118 1.29 14.17 -15.14
C GLU A 118 0.94 12.71 -15.46
N PHE A 119 0.35 12.02 -14.50
CA PHE A 119 -0.23 10.69 -14.66
C PHE A 119 -1.75 10.84 -14.68
N THR A 120 -2.39 10.37 -15.74
CA THR A 120 -3.85 10.33 -15.89
C THR A 120 -4.30 8.90 -16.11
N LYS A 121 -5.60 8.64 -16.27
CA LYS A 121 -6.11 7.30 -16.61
C LYS A 121 -5.54 6.76 -17.92
N GLU A 122 -5.32 7.65 -18.88
CA GLU A 122 -5.02 7.27 -20.26
C GLU A 122 -3.53 7.34 -20.56
N TYR A 123 -2.87 8.39 -20.04
CA TYR A 123 -1.51 8.72 -20.43
C TYR A 123 -0.64 9.14 -19.25
N VAL A 124 0.67 9.03 -19.48
CA VAL A 124 1.72 9.73 -18.75
C VAL A 124 2.24 10.85 -19.65
N LEU A 125 2.34 12.05 -19.11
CA LEU A 125 2.85 13.24 -19.78
C LEU A 125 4.05 13.79 -18.99
N PHE A 126 5.16 13.96 -19.66
CA PHE A 126 6.34 14.67 -19.15
C PHE A 126 6.57 15.91 -20.01
N ILE A 127 6.62 17.09 -19.41
CA ILE A 127 6.94 18.35 -20.08
C ILE A 127 8.26 18.87 -19.53
N ASP A 128 9.20 19.14 -20.42
CA ASP A 128 10.41 19.90 -20.16
C ASP A 128 10.20 21.33 -20.68
N ARG A 129 10.10 22.29 -19.76
CA ARG A 129 9.88 23.71 -20.12
C ARG A 129 11.16 24.42 -20.54
N MET A 130 12.31 23.91 -20.14
CA MET A 130 13.61 24.50 -20.49
C MET A 130 13.94 24.21 -21.95
N HIS A 131 13.72 22.97 -22.38
CA HIS A 131 13.99 22.54 -23.76
C HIS A 131 12.78 22.65 -24.67
N LYS A 132 11.60 23.00 -24.13
CA LYS A 132 10.32 23.04 -24.86
C LYS A 132 10.00 21.70 -25.54
N GLN A 133 10.21 20.62 -24.81
CA GLN A 133 9.92 19.26 -25.28
C GLN A 133 8.89 18.59 -24.38
N TYR A 134 8.14 17.63 -24.92
CA TYR A 134 7.28 16.78 -24.12
C TYR A 134 7.22 15.35 -24.64
N VAL A 135 6.92 14.42 -23.74
CA VAL A 135 6.54 13.04 -24.05
C VAL A 135 5.15 12.81 -23.54
N LYS A 136 4.30 12.22 -24.37
CA LYS A 136 2.99 11.71 -23.99
C LYS A 136 2.89 10.26 -24.45
N ALA A 137 2.65 9.34 -23.52
CA ALA A 137 2.57 7.91 -23.79
C ALA A 137 1.43 7.26 -23.02
N ASN A 138 0.78 6.27 -23.62
CA ASN A 138 -0.27 5.53 -22.95
C ASN A 138 0.32 4.33 -22.19
N TYR A 139 -0.34 3.92 -21.11
CA TYR A 139 0.05 2.72 -20.36
C TYR A 139 0.08 1.47 -21.23
N THR A 140 -0.82 1.41 -22.22
CA THR A 140 -0.95 0.29 -23.16
C THR A 140 0.18 0.20 -24.19
N ASP A 141 0.93 1.28 -24.40
CA ASP A 141 2.03 1.33 -25.37
C ASP A 141 3.26 0.61 -24.81
N VAL A 142 3.36 0.51 -23.49
CA VAL A 142 4.43 -0.23 -22.81
C VAL A 142 3.95 -1.64 -22.51
N ALA A 143 4.39 -2.62 -23.31
CA ALA A 143 3.99 -4.02 -23.19
C ALA A 143 4.14 -4.58 -21.77
N PHE A 144 5.20 -4.20 -21.05
CA PHE A 144 5.38 -4.59 -19.65
C PHE A 144 4.24 -4.10 -18.73
N LEU A 145 3.84 -2.82 -18.84
CA LEU A 145 2.79 -2.27 -18.00
C LEU A 145 1.44 -2.92 -18.32
N LYS A 146 1.12 -3.01 -19.63
CA LYS A 146 -0.09 -3.67 -20.14
C LYS A 146 -0.21 -5.11 -19.65
N ASN A 147 0.84 -5.91 -19.82
CA ASN A 147 0.82 -7.35 -19.53
C ASN A 147 0.75 -7.67 -18.04
N ASN A 148 1.06 -6.70 -17.15
CA ASN A 148 1.04 -6.91 -15.70
C ASN A 148 -0.06 -6.08 -15.00
N GLY A 149 -1.03 -5.53 -15.76
CA GLY A 149 -2.14 -4.75 -15.21
C GLY A 149 -1.72 -3.45 -14.51
N ILE A 150 -0.50 -2.96 -14.78
CA ILE A 150 0.01 -1.73 -14.18
C ILE A 150 -0.56 -0.55 -14.97
N ASN A 151 -1.44 0.20 -14.32
CA ASN A 151 -2.12 1.35 -14.92
C ASN A 151 -2.11 2.54 -13.93
N PHE A 152 -2.87 3.58 -14.27
CA PHE A 152 -3.07 4.75 -13.41
C PHE A 152 -3.46 4.39 -11.97
N TYR A 153 -4.34 3.40 -11.77
CA TYR A 153 -4.87 3.08 -10.45
C TYR A 153 -3.83 2.41 -9.54
N SER A 154 -2.91 1.61 -10.10
CA SER A 154 -1.77 1.11 -9.34
C SER A 154 -0.85 2.25 -8.87
N LEU A 155 -0.59 3.24 -9.74
CA LEU A 155 0.19 4.43 -9.36
C LEU A 155 -0.54 5.29 -8.35
N GLN A 156 -1.85 5.51 -8.54
CA GLN A 156 -2.69 6.21 -7.58
C GLN A 156 -2.63 5.57 -6.21
N ALA A 157 -2.76 4.25 -6.11
CA ALA A 157 -2.68 3.58 -4.83
C ALA A 157 -1.32 3.77 -4.13
N LEU A 158 -0.22 3.73 -4.89
CA LEU A 158 1.12 4.02 -4.33
C LEU A 158 1.22 5.46 -3.82
N PHE A 159 0.88 6.45 -4.63
CA PHE A 159 0.91 7.86 -4.21
C PHE A 159 -0.03 8.13 -3.03
N TRP A 160 -1.18 7.46 -2.98
CA TRP A 160 -2.21 7.66 -1.95
C TRP A 160 -2.07 6.74 -0.72
N ASN A 161 -1.00 5.95 -0.63
CA ASN A 161 -0.74 5.00 0.45
C ASN A 161 -1.89 3.99 0.65
N GLN A 162 -2.23 3.25 -0.40
CA GLN A 162 -3.34 2.29 -0.43
C GLN A 162 -2.90 0.89 -0.91
N LEU A 163 -3.64 -0.13 -0.49
CA LEU A 163 -3.61 -1.44 -1.13
C LEU A 163 -4.18 -1.34 -2.55
N PHE A 164 -3.71 -2.18 -3.45
CA PHE A 164 -4.26 -2.28 -4.81
C PHE A 164 -4.19 -3.70 -5.34
N ILE A 165 -5.04 -3.96 -6.33
CA ILE A 165 -4.99 -5.14 -7.19
C ILE A 165 -4.74 -4.63 -8.61
N PRO A 166 -3.71 -5.13 -9.32
CA PRO A 166 -3.43 -4.69 -10.69
C PRO A 166 -4.65 -4.86 -11.59
N GLY A 167 -4.90 -3.88 -12.46
CA GLY A 167 -6.09 -3.86 -13.33
C GLY A 167 -7.38 -3.39 -12.67
N GLU A 168 -7.50 -3.39 -11.33
CA GLU A 168 -8.69 -2.87 -10.63
C GLU A 168 -8.58 -1.37 -10.36
N GLN A 169 -9.71 -0.66 -10.40
CA GLN A 169 -9.77 0.76 -10.05
C GLN A 169 -9.53 1.01 -8.55
N ARG A 170 -10.02 0.11 -7.70
CA ARG A 170 -9.90 0.18 -6.24
C ARG A 170 -10.09 -1.20 -5.63
N VAL A 171 -9.53 -1.41 -4.45
CA VAL A 171 -9.84 -2.57 -3.62
C VAL A 171 -11.25 -2.39 -3.05
N GLY A 172 -12.21 -3.18 -3.53
CA GLY A 172 -13.55 -3.27 -2.94
C GLY A 172 -13.63 -4.37 -1.88
N GLU A 173 -14.70 -4.37 -1.07
CA GLU A 173 -14.93 -5.38 -0.01
C GLU A 173 -14.85 -6.82 -0.55
N HIS A 174 -15.38 -7.05 -1.75
CA HIS A 174 -15.33 -8.37 -2.42
C HIS A 174 -13.92 -8.82 -2.83
N SER A 175 -12.96 -7.92 -2.94
CA SER A 175 -11.61 -8.23 -3.43
C SER A 175 -10.62 -8.43 -2.28
N LEU A 176 -11.05 -8.21 -1.03
CA LEU A 176 -10.18 -8.32 0.13
C LEU A 176 -9.66 -9.75 0.33
N GLU A 177 -10.39 -10.76 -0.14
CA GLU A 177 -9.98 -12.16 -0.10
C GLU A 177 -8.78 -12.46 -1.02
N ALA A 178 -8.45 -11.58 -1.96
CA ALA A 178 -7.28 -11.73 -2.82
C ALA A 178 -5.96 -11.53 -2.05
N PHE A 179 -6.01 -10.82 -0.93
CA PHE A 179 -4.83 -10.53 -0.11
C PHE A 179 -4.59 -11.64 0.91
N ASN A 180 -3.33 -12.01 1.06
CA ASN A 180 -2.88 -12.90 2.13
C ASN A 180 -2.18 -12.09 3.23
N VAL A 181 -2.46 -12.42 4.49
CA VAL A 181 -1.81 -11.83 5.66
C VAL A 181 -1.13 -12.93 6.45
N ASP A 182 0.11 -12.67 6.90
CA ASP A 182 0.83 -13.63 7.72
C ASP A 182 0.09 -13.86 9.07
N ALA A 183 -0.53 -15.03 9.20
CA ALA A 183 -1.30 -15.42 10.37
C ALA A 183 -0.43 -15.53 11.64
N ALA A 184 0.85 -15.88 11.50
CA ALA A 184 1.78 -15.91 12.63
C ALA A 184 2.10 -14.47 13.08
N ALA A 185 2.30 -13.56 12.14
CA ALA A 185 2.50 -12.14 12.45
C ALA A 185 1.29 -11.51 13.14
N LEU A 186 0.05 -11.88 12.75
CA LEU A 186 -1.18 -11.42 13.41
C LEU A 186 -1.31 -11.90 14.86
N LYS A 187 -0.73 -13.05 15.21
CA LYS A 187 -0.83 -13.67 16.53
C LYS A 187 0.36 -13.37 17.44
N ALA A 188 1.44 -12.79 16.91
CA ALA A 188 2.65 -12.51 17.67
C ALA A 188 2.35 -11.57 18.87
N PRO A 189 2.96 -11.79 20.05
CA PRO A 189 2.73 -10.96 21.24
C PRO A 189 3.32 -9.55 21.09
N ASN A 190 4.48 -9.42 20.42
CA ASN A 190 5.11 -8.15 20.09
C ASN A 190 4.91 -7.85 18.60
N LYS A 191 3.69 -7.42 18.24
CA LYS A 191 3.36 -7.18 16.83
C LYS A 191 4.13 -5.96 16.32
N GLY A 192 5.19 -6.21 15.56
CA GLY A 192 5.90 -5.20 14.79
C GLY A 192 5.14 -4.84 13.52
N MET A 193 5.77 -5.07 12.36
CA MET A 193 5.12 -4.92 11.06
C MET A 193 4.43 -6.22 10.63
N ILE A 194 3.24 -6.11 10.05
CA ILE A 194 2.46 -7.21 9.52
C ILE A 194 2.50 -7.15 7.99
N PRO A 195 3.08 -8.16 7.32
CA PRO A 195 3.07 -8.24 5.87
C PRO A 195 1.69 -8.61 5.32
N ILE A 196 1.22 -7.83 4.36
CA ILE A 196 0.12 -8.18 3.45
C ILE A 196 0.75 -8.49 2.10
N THR A 197 0.29 -9.54 1.41
CA THR A 197 0.84 -9.98 0.12
C THR A 197 -0.26 -10.25 -0.89
N LEU A 198 0.05 -9.99 -2.16
CA LEU A 198 -0.76 -10.36 -3.31
C LEU A 198 0.18 -10.92 -4.39
N LYS A 199 -0.18 -12.03 -5.02
CA LYS A 199 0.63 -12.65 -6.07
C LYS A 199 -0.19 -12.78 -7.35
N GLU A 200 0.34 -12.22 -8.43
CA GLU A 200 -0.27 -12.22 -9.76
C GLU A 200 0.76 -12.68 -10.78
N GLU A 201 0.68 -13.94 -11.22
CA GLU A 201 1.63 -14.55 -12.17
C GLU A 201 3.12 -14.31 -11.80
N LYS A 202 3.76 -13.37 -12.51
CA LYS A 202 5.18 -12.97 -12.40
C LYS A 202 5.41 -11.84 -11.39
N MET A 203 4.34 -11.27 -10.86
CA MET A 203 4.34 -10.16 -9.92
C MET A 203 4.05 -10.66 -8.50
N ILE A 204 4.84 -10.17 -7.55
CA ILE A 204 4.55 -10.28 -6.13
C ILE A 204 4.49 -8.87 -5.56
N TYR A 205 3.37 -8.54 -4.93
CA TYR A 205 3.17 -7.30 -4.20
C TYR A 205 3.21 -7.58 -2.71
N ARG A 206 3.83 -6.67 -1.95
CA ARG A 206 3.90 -6.76 -0.49
C ARG A 206 3.75 -5.39 0.14
N TRP A 207 2.90 -5.29 1.15
CA TRP A 207 2.76 -4.12 2.00
C TRP A 207 3.19 -4.46 3.42
N LEU A 208 4.11 -3.70 4.00
CA LEU A 208 4.44 -3.80 5.42
C LEU A 208 3.62 -2.78 6.18
N THR A 209 2.81 -3.27 7.11
CA THR A 209 1.85 -2.45 7.84
C THR A 209 2.12 -2.44 9.33
N GLU A 210 1.98 -1.31 10.00
CA GLU A 210 2.01 -1.25 11.46
C GLU A 210 0.86 -2.06 12.05
N ALA A 211 1.16 -2.97 12.98
CA ALA A 211 0.16 -3.87 13.54
C ALA A 211 -1.04 -3.17 14.20
N LEU A 212 -0.79 -2.06 14.90
CA LEU A 212 -1.81 -1.34 15.66
C LEU A 212 -2.53 -0.27 14.83
N SER A 213 -1.80 0.59 14.14
CA SER A 213 -2.38 1.69 13.36
C SER A 213 -2.90 1.21 12.00
N GLY A 214 -2.28 0.17 11.43
CA GLY A 214 -2.54 -0.32 10.08
C GLY A 214 -1.87 0.52 8.99
N PHE A 215 -1.10 1.55 9.35
CA PHE A 215 -0.40 2.37 8.36
C PHE A 215 0.53 1.51 7.52
N ILE A 216 0.51 1.74 6.21
CA ILE A 216 1.40 1.07 5.27
C ILE A 216 2.72 1.87 5.29
N ASN A 217 3.76 1.34 5.92
CA ASN A 217 5.08 1.98 5.96
C ASN A 217 5.94 1.61 4.74
N GLN A 218 5.60 0.52 4.05
CA GLN A 218 6.26 0.14 2.80
C GLN A 218 5.29 -0.58 1.86
N ALA A 219 5.35 -0.26 0.57
CA ALA A 219 4.81 -1.07 -0.51
C ALA A 219 5.95 -1.56 -1.41
N GLU A 220 5.86 -2.80 -1.89
CA GLU A 220 6.85 -3.41 -2.78
C GLU A 220 6.11 -4.08 -3.95
N ALA A 221 6.64 -3.91 -5.16
CA ALA A 221 6.27 -4.66 -6.33
C ALA A 221 7.52 -5.35 -6.91
N LYS A 222 7.51 -6.68 -6.97
CA LYS A 222 8.60 -7.50 -7.49
C LYS A 222 8.15 -8.22 -8.75
N TYR A 223 8.81 -7.94 -9.86
CA TYR A 223 8.66 -8.65 -11.12
C TYR A 223 9.78 -9.68 -11.28
N THR A 224 9.43 -10.91 -11.69
CA THR A 224 10.40 -11.96 -12.00
C THR A 224 10.17 -12.49 -13.42
N SER A 225 11.19 -12.41 -14.27
CA SER A 225 11.16 -12.90 -15.65
C SER A 225 12.41 -13.73 -15.96
N PRO A 226 12.27 -14.90 -16.62
CA PRO A 226 13.42 -15.64 -17.13
C PRO A 226 14.30 -14.81 -18.08
N ASN A 227 13.68 -13.94 -18.88
CA ASN A 227 14.37 -13.19 -19.94
C ASN A 227 14.93 -11.84 -19.47
N HIS A 228 14.39 -11.29 -18.38
CA HIS A 228 14.70 -9.93 -17.90
C HIS A 228 15.19 -9.89 -16.45
N GLY A 229 15.33 -11.04 -15.80
CA GLY A 229 15.74 -11.15 -14.40
C GLY A 229 14.67 -10.64 -13.42
N VAL A 230 15.12 -10.08 -12.30
CA VAL A 230 14.25 -9.61 -11.21
C VAL A 230 14.34 -8.09 -11.10
N SER A 231 13.20 -7.42 -11.25
CA SER A 231 13.06 -5.97 -11.01
C SER A 231 12.18 -5.71 -9.79
N THR A 232 12.54 -4.73 -8.98
CA THR A 232 11.81 -4.38 -7.75
C THR A 232 11.56 -2.87 -7.70
N LEU A 233 10.33 -2.49 -7.38
CA LEU A 233 9.97 -1.17 -6.87
C LEU A 233 9.70 -1.31 -5.37
N THR A 234 10.37 -0.52 -4.55
CA THR A 234 10.11 -0.37 -3.12
C THR A 234 9.72 1.08 -2.87
N TRP A 235 8.61 1.29 -2.17
CA TRP A 235 8.08 2.58 -1.82
C TRP A 235 7.90 2.65 -0.30
N ASN A 236 8.75 3.41 0.38
CA ASN A 236 8.66 3.62 1.82
C ASN A 236 7.86 4.88 2.12
N TYR A 237 7.09 4.83 3.20
CA TYR A 237 6.23 5.91 3.68
C TYR A 237 6.59 6.21 5.13
N SER A 238 6.75 7.50 5.43
CA SER A 238 7.07 8.00 6.76
C SER A 238 6.48 9.41 6.95
N ASP A 239 6.67 9.99 8.14
CA ASP A 239 6.17 11.32 8.50
C ASP A 239 4.63 11.45 8.31
N PHE A 240 3.87 10.55 8.94
CA PHE A 240 2.41 10.56 8.85
C PHE A 240 1.81 11.77 9.59
N LYS A 241 1.26 12.73 8.84
CA LYS A 241 0.62 13.93 9.38
C LYS A 241 -0.90 13.85 9.30
N PRO A 242 -1.65 14.50 10.21
CA PRO A 242 -3.10 14.62 10.11
C PRO A 242 -3.54 15.28 8.81
N PHE A 243 -4.59 14.75 8.18
CA PHE A 243 -5.25 15.34 7.02
C PHE A 243 -6.75 15.01 7.05
N GLY A 244 -7.56 15.99 7.46
CA GLY A 244 -8.95 15.74 7.87
C GLY A 244 -9.02 14.79 9.07
N SER A 245 -9.86 13.75 8.99
CA SER A 245 -10.01 12.74 10.03
C SER A 245 -9.01 11.58 9.95
N LYS A 246 -8.11 11.57 8.95
CA LYS A 246 -7.11 10.52 8.73
C LYS A 246 -5.70 11.07 8.82
N LYS A 247 -4.70 10.20 8.63
CA LYS A 247 -3.31 10.60 8.44
C LYS A 247 -2.85 10.28 7.03
N PHE A 248 -1.87 11.04 6.55
CA PHE A 248 -1.25 10.84 5.26
C PHE A 248 0.28 10.91 5.39
N PRO A 249 1.04 10.00 4.77
CA PRO A 249 2.50 10.08 4.81
C PRO A 249 2.98 11.32 4.07
N CYS A 250 3.84 12.10 4.70
CA CYS A 250 4.42 13.30 4.09
C CYS A 250 5.85 13.07 3.60
N ARG A 251 6.42 11.88 3.81
CA ARG A 251 7.71 11.51 3.24
C ARG A 251 7.62 10.18 2.53
N HIS A 252 7.91 10.19 1.24
CA HIS A 252 7.88 9.04 0.35
C HIS A 252 9.29 8.80 -0.20
N GLU A 253 9.80 7.58 -0.09
CA GLU A 253 11.08 7.18 -0.70
C GLU A 253 10.85 6.02 -1.65
N VAL A 254 11.16 6.25 -2.92
CA VAL A 254 11.00 5.28 -3.99
C VAL A 254 12.37 4.76 -4.40
N LEU A 255 12.49 3.45 -4.50
CA LEU A 255 13.68 2.75 -4.94
C LEU A 255 13.29 1.74 -6.02
N ILE A 256 13.81 1.91 -7.22
CA ILE A 256 13.65 0.99 -8.33
C ILE A 256 14.98 0.33 -8.58
N LYS A 257 14.99 -1.01 -8.60
CA LYS A 257 16.14 -1.82 -9.02
C LYS A 257 15.73 -2.67 -10.20
N THR A 258 16.50 -2.62 -11.28
CA THR A 258 16.24 -3.44 -12.47
C THR A 258 17.54 -3.97 -13.06
N PRO A 259 17.58 -5.21 -13.57
CA PRO A 259 18.75 -5.74 -14.26
C PRO A 259 19.02 -4.95 -15.54
N ILE A 260 20.31 -4.81 -15.87
CA ILE A 260 20.78 -4.29 -17.15
C ILE A 260 21.87 -5.23 -17.69
N ALA A 261 22.28 -5.08 -18.96
CA ALA A 261 23.23 -5.98 -19.62
C ALA A 261 24.54 -6.19 -18.83
N LYS A 262 24.97 -5.20 -18.04
CA LYS A 262 26.13 -5.29 -17.14
C LYS A 262 25.79 -4.79 -15.74
N GLY A 263 25.11 -5.63 -14.96
CA GLY A 263 24.82 -5.39 -13.54
C GLY A 263 23.37 -5.00 -13.26
N GLN A 264 23.16 -4.12 -12.31
CA GLN A 264 21.84 -3.67 -11.88
C GLN A 264 21.79 -2.14 -11.87
N LYS A 265 20.75 -1.59 -12.46
CA LYS A 265 20.44 -0.16 -12.36
C LYS A 265 19.58 0.09 -11.13
N THR A 266 19.97 1.07 -10.34
CA THR A 266 19.20 1.57 -9.21
C THR A 266 18.80 3.01 -9.47
N ILE A 267 17.54 3.34 -9.28
CA ILE A 267 17.00 4.70 -9.34
C ILE A 267 16.31 4.95 -8.00
N SER A 268 16.60 6.08 -7.36
CA SER A 268 15.84 6.49 -6.19
C SER A 268 15.32 7.92 -6.30
N ALA A 269 14.16 8.14 -5.71
CA ALA A 269 13.51 9.43 -5.62
C ALA A 269 12.86 9.62 -4.26
N THR A 270 12.91 10.83 -3.74
CA THR A 270 12.28 11.20 -2.47
C THR A 270 11.29 12.33 -2.72
N PHE A 271 10.11 12.22 -2.11
CA PHE A 271 9.09 13.26 -2.07
C PHE A 271 8.87 13.65 -0.62
N GLU A 272 9.15 14.91 -0.28
CA GLU A 272 8.84 15.47 1.03
C GLU A 272 7.76 16.52 0.86
N LEU A 273 6.66 16.31 1.59
CA LEU A 273 5.41 17.05 1.46
C LEU A 273 5.24 17.99 2.65
N GLU A 274 4.91 19.24 2.34
CA GLU A 274 4.63 20.27 3.33
C GLU A 274 3.34 21.04 2.99
N GLY A 275 2.48 21.20 4.01
CA GLY A 275 1.24 21.96 3.88
C GLY A 275 0.17 21.23 3.06
N LEU A 276 -0.26 20.05 3.53
CA LEU A 276 -1.36 19.31 2.91
C LEU A 276 -2.64 20.14 2.86
N SER A 277 -3.29 20.14 1.70
CA SER A 277 -4.55 20.82 1.43
C SER A 277 -5.43 19.96 0.52
N ASP A 278 -6.75 20.10 0.63
CA ASP A 278 -7.75 19.49 -0.26
C ASP A 278 -8.27 20.46 -1.34
N ASN A 279 -7.55 21.56 -1.58
CA ASN A 279 -7.89 22.58 -2.56
C ASN A 279 -8.19 21.95 -3.94
N ALA A 280 -9.32 22.35 -4.52
CA ALA A 280 -9.78 21.91 -5.84
C ALA A 280 -9.56 22.95 -6.95
N ASN A 281 -9.15 24.17 -6.61
CA ASN A 281 -9.03 25.31 -7.52
C ASN A 281 -7.73 25.24 -8.34
N TRP A 282 -7.65 24.24 -9.22
CA TRP A 282 -6.53 24.03 -10.16
C TRP A 282 -6.99 23.19 -11.36
N GLU A 283 -6.33 23.38 -12.51
CA GLU A 283 -6.62 22.67 -13.77
C GLU A 283 -6.20 21.20 -13.69
N SER A 284 -7.06 20.24 -14.02
CA SER A 284 -6.71 18.82 -13.90
C SER A 284 -5.80 18.32 -15.01
N PHE A 285 -5.95 18.81 -16.24
CA PHE A 285 -5.26 18.25 -17.40
C PHE A 285 -4.41 19.29 -18.09
N THR A 286 -3.24 18.86 -18.56
CA THR A 286 -2.34 19.72 -19.31
C THR A 286 -2.50 19.48 -20.80
N THR A 287 -2.76 20.53 -21.56
CA THR A 287 -2.66 20.50 -23.03
C THR A 287 -1.34 21.18 -23.43
N PRO A 288 -0.34 20.44 -23.94
CA PRO A 288 0.88 21.04 -24.47
C PRO A 288 0.53 22.00 -25.60
N SER A 289 1.00 23.25 -25.51
CA SER A 289 0.82 24.21 -26.61
C SER A 289 1.73 23.89 -27.80
N SER A 290 1.43 24.43 -28.97
CA SER A 290 2.22 24.24 -30.21
C SER A 290 3.70 24.65 -30.14
N LYS A 291 4.11 25.41 -29.10
CA LYS A 291 5.52 25.76 -28.87
C LYS A 291 6.37 24.59 -28.33
N TYR A 292 5.75 23.48 -27.94
CA TYR A 292 6.45 22.29 -27.44
C TYR A 292 6.56 21.23 -28.53
N GLU A 293 7.74 20.64 -28.67
CA GLU A 293 8.00 19.53 -29.56
C GLU A 293 7.70 18.19 -28.85
N GLN A 294 6.88 17.34 -29.49
CA GLN A 294 6.69 15.98 -29.00
C GLN A 294 7.89 15.14 -29.40
N VAL A 295 8.53 14.49 -28.43
CA VAL A 295 9.66 13.58 -28.66
C VAL A 295 9.29 12.15 -28.23
N GLY A 296 10.12 11.18 -28.61
CA GLY A 296 9.92 9.77 -28.26
C GLY A 296 10.14 9.48 -26.77
N VAL A 297 9.46 8.46 -26.25
CA VAL A 297 9.61 7.99 -24.85
C VAL A 297 11.06 7.58 -24.58
N GLU A 298 11.67 6.87 -25.53
CA GLU A 298 13.04 6.39 -25.46
C GLU A 298 14.06 7.53 -25.41
N GLU A 299 13.76 8.65 -26.07
CA GLU A 299 14.63 9.81 -26.11
C GLU A 299 14.68 10.52 -24.74
N ILE A 300 13.52 10.79 -24.13
CA ILE A 300 13.48 11.41 -22.79
C ILE A 300 13.92 10.43 -21.71
N LEU A 301 13.48 9.17 -21.75
CA LEU A 301 13.97 8.17 -20.81
C LEU A 301 15.48 8.02 -20.94
N GLY A 302 16.02 8.02 -22.16
CA GLY A 302 17.47 8.05 -22.41
C GLY A 302 18.15 9.25 -21.75
N LYS A 303 17.62 10.47 -21.93
CA LYS A 303 18.14 11.70 -21.31
C LYS A 303 18.05 11.66 -19.78
N LEU A 304 16.89 11.31 -19.22
CA LEU A 304 16.67 11.17 -17.77
C LEU A 304 17.55 10.07 -17.15
N MET A 305 17.86 9.03 -17.92
CA MET A 305 18.70 7.91 -17.50
C MET A 305 20.21 8.16 -17.63
N GLN A 306 20.63 9.23 -18.31
CA GLN A 306 22.03 9.64 -18.49
C GLN A 306 22.46 10.82 -17.60
N LEU A 307 21.49 11.59 -17.08
CA LEU A 307 21.68 12.52 -15.96
C LEU A 307 22.19 11.76 -14.71
#